data_AF-A0A090ML93-F1
#
_entry.id   AF-A0A090ML93-F1
#
_cell.length_a   1.000
_cell.length_b   1.000
_cell.length_c   1.000
_cell.angle_alpha   90.00
_cell.angle_beta   90.00
_cell.angle_gamma   90.00
#
_symmetry.space_group_name_H-M   'P 1'
#
loop_
_entity.id
_entity.type
_entity.pdbx_description
1 polymer ?
#
loop_
_entity_poly.entity_id
_entity_poly.type
_entity_poly.pdbx_seq_one_letter_code
_entity_poly.pdbx_strand_id
1 'polypeptide(L)'
;MRRGVDRDPATLPKLDKPRGNGNTGATVELLKVLLRMTSEKHAVASKVIATVDDLEQIAADDEADVAAMHGWRRELFGESALALKHGKLALAIEKGRVIGTERK
;
A
#
# COMPACT_ATOMS: atom_id res chain seq x y z
N MET A 1 11.28 -15.39 -37.76
CA MET A 1 11.60 -14.73 -36.47
C MET A 1 12.77 -13.74 -36.63
N ARG A 2 12.63 -12.65 -37.41
CA ARG A 2 13.78 -11.75 -37.70
C ARG A 2 13.53 -10.27 -37.38
N ARG A 3 12.28 -9.88 -37.11
CA ARG A 3 11.89 -8.48 -36.81
C ARG A 3 12.33 -7.97 -35.43
N GLY A 4 12.78 -8.85 -34.53
CA GLY A 4 13.25 -8.46 -33.20
C GLY A 4 14.74 -8.12 -33.12
N VAL A 5 15.56 -8.66 -34.02
CA VAL A 5 17.04 -8.54 -33.93
C VAL A 5 17.55 -7.26 -34.60
N ASP A 6 16.89 -6.79 -35.66
CA ASP A 6 17.30 -5.61 -36.42
C ASP A 6 16.71 -4.28 -35.88
N ARG A 7 15.98 -4.31 -34.76
CA ARG A 7 15.34 -3.11 -34.21
C ARG A 7 16.35 -2.31 -33.40
N ASP A 8 16.47 -1.02 -33.73
CA ASP A 8 17.31 -0.07 -32.99
C ASP A 8 16.92 -0.08 -31.49
N PRO A 9 17.85 -0.43 -30.59
CA PRO A 9 17.62 -0.44 -29.15
C PRO A 9 17.07 0.90 -28.59
N ALA A 10 17.38 2.02 -29.24
CA ALA A 10 16.88 3.35 -28.83
C ALA A 10 15.37 3.55 -29.10
N THR A 11 14.78 2.72 -29.98
CA THR A 11 13.36 2.79 -30.36
C THR A 11 12.48 1.80 -29.59
N LEU A 12 13.07 1.09 -28.62
CA LEU A 12 12.35 0.20 -27.74
C LEU A 12 11.55 1.01 -26.72
N PRO A 13 10.27 0.66 -26.46
CA PRO A 13 9.56 1.24 -25.33
C PRO A 13 10.36 0.92 -24.07
N LYS A 14 10.49 1.90 -23.17
CA LYS A 14 11.09 1.64 -21.86
C LYS A 14 10.26 0.55 -21.20
N LEU A 15 10.90 -0.57 -20.83
CA LEU A 15 10.28 -1.50 -19.91
C LEU A 15 9.92 -0.71 -18.65
N ASP A 16 8.66 -0.78 -18.25
CA ASP A 16 8.27 -0.37 -16.91
C ASP A 16 9.18 -1.15 -15.96
N LYS A 17 10.07 -0.42 -15.28
CA LYS A 17 10.84 -1.02 -14.21
C LYS A 17 9.83 -1.65 -13.26
N PRO A 18 9.95 -2.93 -12.87
CA PRO A 18 9.14 -3.45 -11.80
C PRO A 18 9.29 -2.48 -10.62
N ARG A 19 8.18 -1.83 -10.25
CA ARG A 19 8.14 -0.86 -9.16
C ARG A 19 8.35 -1.65 -7.86
N GLY A 20 9.61 -1.73 -7.44
CA GLY A 20 10.01 -1.95 -6.06
C GLY A 20 10.19 -3.39 -5.61
N ASN A 21 11.46 -3.85 -5.58
CA ASN A 21 11.91 -4.83 -4.58
C ASN A 21 12.68 -4.15 -3.43
N GLY A 22 12.49 -2.84 -3.24
CA GLY A 22 13.22 -2.08 -2.24
C GLY A 22 12.51 -2.11 -0.90
N ASN A 23 13.00 -2.88 0.08
CA ASN A 23 12.79 -2.79 1.54
C ASN A 23 11.38 -2.48 2.12
N THR A 24 10.32 -2.41 1.33
CA THR A 24 8.96 -2.04 1.76
C THR A 24 8.18 -3.23 2.33
N GLY A 25 8.69 -4.46 2.22
CA GLY A 25 7.99 -5.67 2.69
C GLY A 25 7.50 -5.57 4.14
N ALA A 26 8.34 -5.08 5.06
CA ALA A 26 7.93 -4.85 6.44
C ALA A 26 6.83 -3.77 6.58
N THR A 27 6.89 -2.72 5.75
CA THR A 27 5.85 -1.67 5.72
C THR A 27 4.52 -2.24 5.21
N VAL A 28 4.56 -3.06 4.15
CA VAL A 28 3.37 -3.74 3.61
C VAL A 28 2.76 -4.66 4.65
N GLU A 29 3.55 -5.41 5.42
CA GLU A 29 3.03 -6.24 6.51
C GLU A 29 2.34 -5.41 7.61
N LEU A 30 2.92 -4.27 7.99
CA LEU A 30 2.26 -3.35 8.94
C LEU A 30 0.94 -2.78 8.36
N LEU A 31 0.92 -2.44 7.07
CA LEU A 31 -0.30 -1.99 6.40
C LEU A 31 -1.37 -3.09 6.34
N LYS A 32 -0.99 -4.36 6.16
CA LYS A 32 -1.93 -5.49 6.24
C LYS A 32 -2.55 -5.63 7.63
N VAL A 33 -1.74 -5.46 8.68
CA VAL A 33 -2.24 -5.47 10.06
C VAL A 33 -3.21 -4.32 10.29
N LEU A 34 -2.87 -3.10 9.85
CA LEU A 34 -3.75 -1.94 9.92
C LEU A 34 -5.06 -2.19 9.15
N LEU A 35 -4.98 -2.71 7.93
CA LEU A 35 -6.15 -3.00 7.09
C LEU A 35 -7.09 -4.01 7.75
N ARG A 36 -6.53 -5.05 8.38
CA ARG A 36 -7.29 -6.04 9.15
C ARG A 36 -7.99 -5.38 10.35
N MET A 37 -7.27 -4.57 11.12
CA MET A 37 -7.83 -3.83 12.26
C MET A 37 -8.99 -2.92 11.82
N THR A 38 -8.81 -2.16 10.73
CA THR A 38 -9.86 -1.29 10.16
C THR A 38 -11.06 -2.10 9.68
N SER A 39 -10.82 -3.21 8.99
CA SER A 39 -11.87 -4.12 8.51
C SER A 39 -12.73 -4.68 9.66
N GLU A 40 -12.08 -5.16 10.72
CA GLU A 40 -12.75 -5.70 11.92
C GLU A 40 -13.55 -4.60 12.64
N LYS A 41 -12.97 -3.40 12.81
CA LYS A 41 -13.62 -2.26 13.48
C LYS A 41 -14.88 -1.79 12.76
N HIS A 42 -14.87 -1.77 11.43
CA HIS A 42 -15.95 -1.21 10.61
C HIS A 42 -16.87 -2.27 9.98
N ALA A 43 -16.60 -3.56 10.23
CA ALA A 43 -17.33 -4.69 9.62
C ALA A 43 -17.38 -4.64 8.08
N VAL A 44 -16.34 -4.12 7.44
CA VAL A 44 -16.20 -4.05 5.97
C VAL A 44 -15.10 -5.00 5.54
N ALA A 45 -15.36 -5.87 4.57
CA ALA A 45 -14.36 -6.84 4.09
C ALA A 45 -13.08 -6.14 3.58
N SER A 46 -11.90 -6.59 4.04
CA SER A 46 -10.62 -5.95 3.72
C SER A 46 -10.41 -5.72 2.21
N LYS A 47 -10.77 -6.69 1.37
CA LYS A 47 -10.63 -6.58 -0.10
C LYS A 47 -11.49 -5.48 -0.74
N VAL A 48 -12.56 -5.03 -0.09
CA VAL A 48 -13.39 -3.91 -0.55
C VAL A 48 -12.73 -2.58 -0.20
N ILE A 49 -11.93 -2.54 0.86
CA ILE A 49 -11.18 -1.39 1.33
C ILE A 49 -9.88 -1.23 0.52
N ALA A 50 -9.07 -2.29 0.43
CA ALA A 50 -7.79 -2.29 -0.28
C ALA A 50 -7.36 -3.71 -0.67
N THR A 51 -6.61 -3.83 -1.77
CA THR A 51 -5.93 -5.04 -2.20
C THR A 51 -4.47 -5.06 -1.73
N VAL A 52 -3.78 -6.20 -1.81
CA VAL A 52 -2.34 -6.27 -1.49
C VAL A 52 -1.52 -5.39 -2.43
N ASP A 53 -1.89 -5.35 -3.71
CA ASP A 53 -1.25 -4.49 -4.71
C ASP A 53 -1.41 -3.00 -4.34
N ASP A 54 -2.59 -2.60 -3.86
CA ASP A 54 -2.79 -1.24 -3.34
C ASP A 54 -1.82 -0.93 -2.17
N LEU A 55 -1.61 -1.88 -1.26
CA LEU A 55 -0.70 -1.70 -0.12
C LEU A 55 0.75 -1.59 -0.56
N GLU A 56 1.16 -2.36 -1.56
CA GLU A 56 2.50 -2.30 -2.14
C GLU A 56 2.73 -0.94 -2.81
N GLN A 57 1.76 -0.45 -3.57
CA GLN A 57 1.80 0.86 -4.20
C GLN A 57 1.84 2.00 -3.16
N ILE A 58 0.99 1.95 -2.12
CA ILE A 58 0.99 2.93 -1.02
C ILE A 58 2.32 2.91 -0.26
N ALA A 59 2.89 1.73 -0.01
CA ALA A 59 4.18 1.62 0.66
C ALA A 59 5.32 2.25 -0.17
N ALA A 60 5.22 2.18 -1.50
CA ALA A 60 6.21 2.74 -2.42
C ALA A 60 6.02 4.24 -2.70
N ASP A 61 4.79 4.75 -2.69
CA ASP A 61 4.42 6.09 -3.18
C ASP A 61 3.30 6.71 -2.34
N ASP A 62 3.48 7.95 -1.88
CA ASP A 62 2.47 8.67 -1.08
C ASP A 62 1.28 9.13 -1.95
N GLU A 63 1.51 9.30 -3.25
CA GLU A 63 0.50 9.74 -4.24
C GLU A 63 0.01 8.58 -5.11
N ALA A 64 0.12 7.33 -4.61
CA ALA A 64 -0.33 6.14 -5.31
C ALA A 64 -1.78 6.28 -5.80
N ASP A 65 -1.99 6.17 -7.12
CA ASP A 65 -3.32 6.23 -7.74
C ASP A 65 -4.03 4.87 -7.62
N VAL A 66 -4.46 4.55 -6.40
CA VAL A 66 -5.13 3.30 -6.04
C VAL A 66 -6.46 3.54 -5.36
N ALA A 67 -7.38 2.57 -5.43
CA ALA A 67 -8.73 2.73 -4.89
C ALA A 67 -8.75 3.11 -3.40
N ALA A 68 -7.80 2.59 -2.62
CA ALA A 68 -7.64 2.87 -1.20
C ALA A 68 -7.31 4.35 -0.89
N MET A 69 -6.83 5.11 -1.88
CA MET A 69 -6.45 6.52 -1.75
C MET A 69 -7.53 7.49 -2.23
N HIS A 70 -8.74 7.00 -2.52
CA HIS A 70 -9.86 7.79 -3.03
C HIS A 70 -11.16 7.61 -2.25
N GLY A 71 -11.94 8.70 -2.15
CA GLY A 71 -13.28 8.72 -1.56
C GLY A 71 -13.33 8.12 -0.15
N TRP A 72 -14.40 7.38 0.14
CA TRP A 72 -14.62 6.80 1.47
C TRP A 72 -13.53 5.81 1.91
N ARG A 73 -12.81 5.17 0.98
CA ARG A 73 -11.71 4.25 1.33
C ARG A 73 -10.51 5.01 1.87
N ARG A 74 -10.25 6.21 1.35
CA ARG A 74 -9.21 7.11 1.84
C ARG A 74 -9.49 7.50 3.29
N GLU A 75 -10.72 7.95 3.54
CA GLU A 75 -11.17 8.35 4.89
C GLU A 75 -11.14 7.17 5.86
N LEU A 76 -11.54 5.97 5.41
CA LEU A 76 -11.60 4.77 6.24
C LEU A 76 -10.21 4.19 6.54
N PHE A 77 -9.30 4.22 5.57
CA PHE A 77 -8.01 3.50 5.63
C PHE A 77 -6.84 4.33 5.11
N GLY A 78 -6.95 4.95 3.93
CA GLY A 78 -5.83 5.61 3.25
C GLY A 78 -5.09 6.65 4.10
N GLU A 79 -5.81 7.51 4.82
CA GLU A 79 -5.19 8.51 5.71
C GLU A 79 -4.41 7.85 6.86
N SER A 80 -4.94 6.79 7.45
CA SER A 80 -4.25 6.02 8.50
C SER A 80 -3.05 5.24 7.95
N ALA A 81 -3.15 4.75 6.72
CA ALA A 81 -2.07 4.05 6.02
C ALA A 81 -0.88 4.98 5.77
N LEU A 82 -1.13 6.20 5.26
CA LEU A 82 -0.10 7.23 5.12
C LEU A 82 0.47 7.64 6.48
N ALA A 83 -0.38 7.86 7.49
CA ALA A 83 0.08 8.21 8.83
C ALA A 83 1.00 7.12 9.42
N LEU A 84 0.69 5.84 9.21
CA LEU A 84 1.52 4.71 9.64
C LEU A 84 2.84 4.67 8.88
N LYS A 85 2.81 4.81 7.54
CA LYS A 85 4.01 4.88 6.69
C LYS A 85 4.97 5.97 7.14
N HIS A 86 4.44 7.14 7.51
CA HIS A 86 5.23 8.28 7.98
C HIS A 86 5.57 8.24 9.48
N GLY A 87 5.20 7.17 10.19
CA GLY A 87 5.48 7.04 11.63
C GLY A 87 4.73 8.03 12.51
N LYS A 88 3.63 8.62 12.02
CA LYS A 88 2.70 9.48 12.79
C LYS A 88 1.66 8.64 13.53
N LEU A 89 1.38 7.45 13.02
CA LEU A 89 0.58 6.41 13.67
C LEU A 89 1.48 5.22 14.01
N ALA A 90 1.31 4.66 15.20
CA ALA A 90 1.94 3.40 15.60
C ALA A 90 0.86 2.34 15.87
N LEU A 91 1.20 1.09 15.60
CA LEU A 91 0.39 -0.05 16.00
C LEU A 91 0.87 -0.56 17.36
N ALA A 92 -0.06 -0.80 18.27
CA ALA A 92 0.21 -1.37 19.58
C ALA A 92 -0.77 -2.51 19.89
N ILE A 93 -0.45 -3.31 20.90
CA ILE A 93 -1.36 -4.34 21.42
C ILE A 93 -1.89 -3.88 22.76
N GLU A 94 -3.20 -3.75 22.87
CA GLU A 94 -3.90 -3.47 24.12
C GLU A 94 -4.97 -4.53 24.36
N LYS A 95 -4.95 -5.17 25.54
CA LYS A 95 -5.93 -6.21 25.94
C LYS A 95 -6.11 -7.30 24.86
N GLY A 96 -5.00 -7.73 24.26
CA GLY A 96 -4.97 -8.78 23.22
C GLY A 96 -5.48 -8.33 21.85
N ARG A 97 -5.72 -7.04 21.63
CA ARG A 97 -6.18 -6.48 20.35
C ARG A 97 -5.20 -5.47 19.80
N VAL A 98 -5.09 -5.42 18.47
CA VAL A 98 -4.30 -4.39 17.80
C VAL A 98 -5.07 -3.07 17.84
N ILE A 99 -4.38 -2.00 18.23
CA ILE A 99 -4.90 -0.63 18.24
C ILE A 99 -3.94 0.31 17.50
N GLY A 100 -4.49 1.38 16.94
CA GLY A 100 -3.70 2.52 16.45
C GLY A 100 -3.54 3.55 17.56
N THR A 101 -2.31 4.05 17.75
CA THR A 101 -1.99 5.15 18.66
C THR A 101 -1.24 6.24 17.91
N GLU A 102 -1.53 7.49 18.25
CA GLU A 102 -0.76 8.62 17.72
C GLU A 102 0.65 8.61 18.31
N ARG A 103 1.65 8.90 17.47
CA ARG A 103 3.03 9.07 17.92
C ARG A 103 3.27 10.57 18.18
N LYS A 104 3.50 10.93 19.45
CA LYS A 104 3.99 12.25 19.84
C LYS A 104 5.48 12.38 19.60
#